data_AF-A0A2V7XFX2-F1
#
_entry.id   AF-A0A2V7XFX2-F1
#
_cell.length_a   1.000
_cell.length_b   1.000
_cell.length_c   1.000
_cell.angle_alpha   90.00
_cell.angle_beta   90.00
_cell.angle_gamma   90.00
#
_symmetry.space_group_name_H-M   'P 1'
#
loop_
_entity.id
_entity.type
_entity.pdbx_description
1 polymer ?
#
loop_
_entity_poly.entity_id
_entity_poly.type
_entity_poly.pdbx_seq_one_letter_code
_entity_poly.pdbx_strand_id
1 'polypeptide(L)'
;MLVVAIIAVFAPWGFYLGGHFHWLPQWQGVGTMHAKSGKYVVYVYFYPTSSGQRIVPESAVKGQAYVCSPRHEIFRMRLGGAMRRGLNLNTDGEKIGFYMHYRPVFTFSQGYDHRPRLELRGHWQNPNLVMDDHSSIQRNFEPDGTVYRGGGKERPYMAEIVPVTIQPGSYSDFQAACKGP
;
A
#
# COMPACT_ATOMS: atom_id res chain seq x y z
N MET A 1 21.46 10.50 -6.95
CA MET A 1 21.37 11.93 -7.33
C MET A 1 20.51 12.16 -8.57
N LEU A 2 20.76 11.49 -9.71
CA LEU A 2 19.95 11.64 -10.93
C LEU A 2 18.43 11.42 -10.73
N VAL A 3 18.03 10.39 -9.98
CA VAL A 3 16.61 10.05 -9.75
C VAL A 3 15.88 11.16 -8.99
N VAL A 4 16.54 11.80 -8.01
CA VAL A 4 15.95 12.91 -7.23
C VAL A 4 15.77 14.14 -8.11
N ALA A 5 16.74 14.45 -8.97
CA ALA A 5 16.64 15.55 -9.93
C ALA A 5 15.48 15.35 -10.93
N ILE A 6 15.29 14.12 -11.43
CA ILE A 6 14.15 13.78 -12.30
C ILE A 6 12.82 13.97 -11.55
N ILE A 7 12.71 13.49 -10.30
CA ILE A 7 11.48 13.64 -9.52
C ILE A 7 11.20 15.13 -9.23
N ALA A 8 12.22 15.94 -8.95
CA ALA A 8 12.03 17.38 -8.71
C ALA A 8 11.40 18.11 -9.90
N VAL A 9 11.69 17.69 -11.14
CA VAL A 9 11.13 18.29 -12.35
C VAL A 9 9.73 17.75 -12.66
N PHE A 10 9.53 16.44 -12.56
CA PHE A 10 8.31 15.79 -13.06
C PHE A 10 7.25 15.48 -11.99
N ALA A 11 7.62 15.49 -10.71
CA ALA A 11 6.75 15.19 -9.58
C ALA A 11 7.16 15.98 -8.32
N PRO A 12 7.16 17.33 -8.38
CA PRO A 12 7.58 18.17 -7.25
C PRO A 12 6.68 18.01 -6.01
N TRP A 13 5.42 17.62 -6.21
CA TRP A 13 4.48 17.21 -5.14
C TRP A 13 5.04 16.09 -4.25
N GLY A 14 5.94 15.27 -4.78
CA GLY A 14 6.55 14.16 -4.05
C GLY A 14 7.41 14.58 -2.86
N PHE A 15 7.88 15.83 -2.85
CA PHE A 15 8.60 16.39 -1.71
C PHE A 15 7.66 16.87 -0.61
N TYR A 16 6.35 16.90 -0.84
CA TYR A 16 5.34 17.44 0.08
C TYR A 16 4.26 16.39 0.40
N LEU A 17 4.68 15.12 0.49
CA LEU A 17 3.82 13.99 0.82
C LEU A 17 3.22 14.14 2.21
N GLY A 18 1.89 14.06 2.28
CA GLY A 18 1.13 14.25 3.51
C GLY A 18 1.20 15.67 4.08
N GLY A 19 1.57 16.67 3.28
CA GLY A 19 1.59 18.08 3.71
C GLY A 19 2.86 18.55 4.42
N HIS A 20 3.88 17.70 4.49
CA HIS A 20 5.19 18.07 5.03
C HIS A 20 6.29 17.95 4.00
N PHE A 21 7.29 18.83 4.09
CA PHE A 21 8.46 18.77 3.22
C PHE A 21 9.37 17.60 3.61
N HIS A 22 9.76 16.77 2.63
CA HIS A 22 10.70 15.67 2.76
C HIS A 22 11.87 15.89 1.82
N TRP A 23 13.10 15.88 2.33
CA TRP A 23 14.29 16.04 1.50
C TRP A 23 14.48 14.89 0.50
N LEU A 24 14.04 13.68 0.86
CA LEU A 24 13.81 12.57 -0.07
C LEU A 24 12.32 12.49 -0.36
N PRO A 25 11.92 12.44 -1.64
CA PRO A 25 10.51 12.29 -2.01
C PRO A 25 10.06 10.84 -1.77
N GLN A 26 9.93 10.46 -0.51
CA GLN A 26 9.52 9.14 -0.07
C GLN A 26 8.66 9.26 1.19
N TRP A 27 7.77 8.30 1.39
CA TRP A 27 6.96 8.21 2.58
C TRP A 27 6.85 6.75 3.04
N GLN A 28 6.79 6.56 4.34
CA GLN A 28 6.58 5.25 4.95
C GLN A 28 5.70 5.35 6.18
N GLY A 29 4.93 4.29 6.42
CA GLY A 29 4.03 4.25 7.54
C GLY A 29 3.50 2.87 7.86
N VAL A 30 2.92 2.77 9.05
CA VAL A 30 2.35 1.56 9.63
C VAL A 30 0.89 1.82 9.97
N GLY A 31 0.03 0.84 9.71
CA GLY A 31 -1.37 0.88 10.10
C GLY A 31 -1.85 -0.49 10.57
N THR A 32 -2.89 -0.49 11.40
CA THR A 32 -3.53 -1.71 11.89
C THR A 32 -4.96 -1.79 11.37
N MET A 33 -5.32 -2.97 10.87
CA MET A 33 -6.63 -3.33 10.35
C MET A 33 -7.25 -4.38 11.28
N HIS A 34 -8.48 -4.13 11.74
CA HIS A 34 -9.24 -5.08 12.54
C HIS A 34 -10.36 -5.67 11.69
N ALA A 35 -10.12 -6.85 11.13
CA ALA A 35 -11.10 -7.59 10.36
C ALA A 35 -11.76 -8.68 11.21
N LYS A 36 -12.87 -9.25 10.75
CA LYS A 36 -13.50 -10.43 11.37
C LYS A 36 -12.56 -11.64 11.47
N SER A 37 -11.64 -11.80 10.51
CA SER A 37 -10.62 -12.86 10.52
C SER A 37 -9.44 -12.58 11.48
N GLY A 38 -9.39 -11.38 12.08
CA GLY A 38 -8.41 -11.01 13.09
C GLY A 38 -7.68 -9.70 12.78
N LYS A 39 -6.61 -9.46 13.52
CA LYS A 39 -5.77 -8.27 13.40
C LYS A 39 -4.74 -8.43 12.27
N TYR A 40 -4.71 -7.47 11.37
CA TYR A 40 -3.69 -7.34 10.33
C TYR A 40 -2.88 -6.07 10.56
N VAL A 41 -1.58 -6.13 10.33
CA VAL A 41 -0.72 -4.94 10.35
C VAL A 41 -0.19 -4.73 8.94
N VAL A 42 -0.23 -3.50 8.45
CA VAL A 42 0.31 -3.12 7.15
C VAL A 42 1.44 -2.12 7.33
N TYR A 43 2.51 -2.30 6.57
CA TYR A 43 3.54 -1.32 6.36
C TYR A 43 3.63 -0.99 4.88
N VAL A 44 3.73 0.29 4.57
CA VAL A 44 3.95 0.77 3.21
C VAL A 44 5.17 1.66 3.19
N TYR A 45 5.95 1.54 2.11
CA TYR A 45 7.04 2.43 1.77
C TYR A 45 6.90 2.75 0.28
N PHE A 46 6.81 4.02 -0.08
CA PHE A 46 6.65 4.42 -1.47
C PHE A 46 7.31 5.75 -1.80
N TYR A 47 7.50 5.96 -3.09
CA TYR A 47 8.07 7.17 -3.67
C TYR A 47 7.40 7.46 -5.03
N PRO A 48 7.40 8.72 -5.50
CA PRO A 48 6.87 9.09 -6.80
C PRO A 48 7.55 8.35 -7.94
N THR A 49 6.81 8.06 -8.99
CA THR A 49 7.34 7.47 -10.22
C THR A 49 6.68 8.13 -11.42
N SER A 50 7.46 8.33 -12.49
CA SER A 50 6.96 8.80 -13.78
C SER A 50 6.27 7.70 -14.60
N SER A 51 6.16 6.48 -14.05
CA SER A 51 5.56 5.33 -14.73
C SER A 51 4.02 5.37 -14.62
N GLY A 52 3.41 6.26 -15.40
CA GLY A 52 1.98 6.34 -15.68
C GLY A 52 1.80 7.03 -17.04
N GLN A 53 1.03 6.42 -17.94
CA GLN A 53 0.80 6.74 -19.37
C GLN A 53 1.53 7.97 -19.99
N ARG A 54 2.24 7.73 -21.10
CA ARG A 54 3.10 8.67 -21.86
C ARG A 54 2.48 10.01 -22.31
N ILE A 55 1.17 10.21 -22.15
CA ILE A 55 0.45 11.34 -22.75
C ILE A 55 -0.05 12.32 -21.67
N VAL A 56 -0.38 11.85 -20.47
CA VAL A 56 -0.63 12.70 -19.30
C VAL A 56 -0.18 11.91 -18.06
N PRO A 57 0.93 12.28 -17.40
CA PRO A 57 1.43 11.50 -16.28
C PRO A 57 0.43 11.55 -15.13
N GLU A 58 -0.14 10.40 -14.82
CA GLU A 58 -0.81 10.20 -13.54
C GLU A 58 0.20 10.40 -12.42
N SER A 59 -0.23 11.01 -11.32
CA SER A 59 0.59 11.14 -10.12
C SER A 59 0.71 9.77 -9.46
N ALA A 60 1.65 8.99 -9.98
CA ALA A 60 1.85 7.60 -9.62
C ALA A 60 2.95 7.45 -8.56
N VAL A 61 2.79 6.43 -7.72
CA VAL A 61 3.78 6.02 -6.73
C VAL A 61 4.11 4.55 -6.91
N LYS A 62 5.32 4.17 -6.51
CA LYS A 62 5.75 2.77 -6.43
C LYS A 62 6.54 2.55 -5.17
N GLY A 63 6.63 1.29 -4.75
CA GLY A 63 7.42 0.94 -3.58
C GLY A 63 7.24 -0.50 -3.13
N GLN A 64 7.25 -0.69 -1.82
CA GLN A 64 7.10 -1.98 -1.16
C GLN A 64 6.00 -1.88 -0.11
N ALA A 65 5.32 -3.00 0.11
CA ALA A 65 4.40 -3.14 1.22
C ALA A 65 4.64 -4.48 1.93
N TYR A 66 4.29 -4.52 3.20
CA TYR A 66 4.38 -5.70 4.04
C TYR A 66 3.07 -5.84 4.79
N VAL A 67 2.56 -7.05 4.88
CA VAL A 67 1.33 -7.37 5.59
C VAL A 67 1.65 -8.46 6.60
N CYS A 68 1.28 -8.25 7.85
CA CYS A 68 1.30 -9.25 8.90
C CYS A 68 -0.12 -9.79 9.09
N SER A 69 -0.31 -11.10 8.98
CA SER A 69 -1.61 -11.73 9.25
C SER A 69 -1.84 -11.96 10.75
N PRO A 70 -3.07 -12.31 11.17
CA PRO A 70 -3.37 -12.73 12.55
C PRO A 70 -2.51 -13.91 13.03
N ARG A 71 -1.94 -14.68 12.09
CA ARG A 71 -1.05 -15.81 12.35
C ARG A 71 0.43 -15.40 12.46
N HIS A 72 0.72 -14.10 12.49
CA HIS A 72 2.08 -13.54 12.52
C HIS A 72 2.92 -13.86 11.28
N GLU A 73 2.27 -14.21 10.17
CA GLU A 73 2.95 -14.44 8.90
C GLU A 73 3.14 -13.11 8.16
N ILE A 74 4.36 -12.85 7.68
CA ILE A 74 4.71 -11.61 6.99
C ILE A 74 4.76 -11.85 5.47
N PHE A 75 3.91 -11.12 4.75
CA PHE A 75 3.85 -11.13 3.29
C PHE A 75 4.50 -9.88 2.73
N ARG A 76 5.61 -10.05 2.00
CA ARG A 76 6.27 -8.96 1.27
C ARG A 76 5.63 -8.78 -0.12
N MET A 77 5.30 -7.54 -0.46
CA MET A 77 4.52 -7.19 -1.65
C MET A 77 5.16 -5.99 -2.37
N ARG A 78 4.99 -5.93 -3.70
CA ARG A 78 5.24 -4.71 -4.46
C ARG A 78 4.04 -3.80 -4.32
N LEU A 79 4.30 -2.52 -4.08
CA LEU A 79 3.29 -1.49 -4.03
C LEU A 79 3.35 -0.68 -5.32
N GLY A 80 2.19 -0.46 -5.92
CA GLY A 80 1.96 0.68 -6.79
C GLY A 80 0.78 1.48 -6.27
N GLY A 81 0.65 2.71 -6.74
CA GLY A 81 -0.47 3.55 -6.39
C GLY A 81 -0.60 4.73 -7.32
N ALA A 82 -1.76 5.37 -7.26
CA ALA A 82 -2.07 6.52 -8.07
C ALA A 82 -2.89 7.54 -7.28
N MET A 83 -2.69 8.80 -7.61
CA MET A 83 -3.46 9.95 -7.19
C MET A 83 -4.06 10.64 -8.43
N ARG A 84 -4.92 11.64 -8.21
CA ARG A 84 -5.44 12.45 -9.32
C ARG A 84 -4.30 13.12 -10.12
N ARG A 85 -4.56 13.39 -11.39
CA ARG A 85 -3.66 14.17 -12.25
C ARG A 85 -3.60 15.63 -11.79
N GLY A 86 -2.47 16.30 -12.06
CA GLY A 86 -2.31 17.72 -11.78
C GLY A 86 -2.34 18.05 -10.28
N LEU A 87 -1.63 17.25 -9.47
CA LEU A 87 -1.48 17.54 -8.06
C LEU A 87 -0.84 18.90 -7.84
N ASN A 88 -1.32 19.61 -6.83
CA ASN A 88 -0.62 20.74 -6.26
C ASN A 88 0.66 20.27 -5.55
N LEU A 89 1.50 21.20 -5.11
CA LEU A 89 2.68 20.85 -4.30
C LEU A 89 2.26 20.08 -3.04
N ASN A 90 1.29 20.59 -2.29
CA ASN A 90 0.79 19.91 -1.10
C ASN A 90 -0.20 18.78 -1.46
N THR A 91 0.03 17.60 -0.89
CA THR A 91 -0.83 16.41 -1.08
C THR A 91 -1.82 16.17 0.06
N ASP A 92 -1.88 17.04 1.07
CA ASP A 92 -2.88 16.94 2.14
C ASP A 92 -4.31 17.01 1.56
N GLY A 93 -5.20 16.17 2.08
CA GLY A 93 -6.56 15.96 1.55
C GLY A 93 -6.63 15.21 0.23
N GLU A 94 -5.51 14.95 -0.47
CA GLU A 94 -5.54 14.28 -1.77
C GLU A 94 -5.87 12.80 -1.64
N LYS A 95 -6.72 12.32 -2.55
CA LYS A 95 -7.04 10.90 -2.64
C LYS A 95 -5.88 10.11 -3.20
N ILE A 96 -5.61 8.96 -2.58
CA ILE A 96 -4.61 8.00 -3.04
C ILE A 96 -5.14 6.58 -2.93
N GLY A 97 -4.85 5.78 -3.96
CA GLY A 97 -5.12 4.35 -3.97
C GLY A 97 -3.82 3.57 -4.07
N PHE A 98 -3.71 2.50 -3.28
CA PHE A 98 -2.63 1.53 -3.36
C PHE A 98 -3.14 0.19 -3.88
N TYR A 99 -2.36 -0.43 -4.75
CA TYR A 99 -2.49 -1.83 -5.10
C TYR A 99 -1.19 -2.54 -4.75
N MET A 100 -1.32 -3.59 -3.96
CA MET A 100 -0.23 -4.37 -3.42
C MET A 100 -0.36 -5.80 -3.93
N HIS A 101 0.70 -6.33 -4.51
CA HIS A 101 0.71 -7.68 -5.04
C HIS A 101 2.08 -8.32 -4.85
N TYR A 102 2.09 -9.64 -4.73
CA TYR A 102 3.35 -10.37 -4.80
C TYR A 102 3.88 -10.38 -6.24
N ARG A 103 5.20 -10.24 -6.40
CA ARG A 103 5.87 -10.43 -7.69
C ARG A 103 7.21 -11.13 -7.46
N PRO A 104 7.35 -12.44 -7.77
CA PRO A 104 8.61 -13.14 -7.61
C PRO A 104 9.65 -12.61 -8.61
N VAL A 105 10.93 -12.75 -8.24
CA VAL A 105 12.08 -12.35 -9.08
C VAL A 105 12.31 -13.35 -10.23
N PHE A 106 11.92 -14.62 -10.05
CA PHE A 106 12.00 -15.67 -11.07
C PHE A 106 10.61 -16.27 -11.32
N THR A 107 10.14 -16.20 -12.57
CA THR A 107 8.85 -16.74 -13.01
C THR A 107 9.03 -18.15 -13.56
N PHE A 108 9.47 -19.09 -12.73
CA PHE A 108 9.59 -20.50 -13.11
C PHE A 108 9.04 -21.41 -12.00
N SER A 109 7.72 -21.44 -11.87
CA SER A 109 7.02 -22.66 -11.42
C SER A 109 5.55 -22.52 -11.76
N GLN A 110 5.07 -23.44 -12.58
CA GLN A 110 3.65 -23.64 -12.85
C GLN A 110 2.93 -23.88 -11.51
N GLY A 111 2.03 -22.96 -11.16
CA GLY A 111 1.24 -23.02 -9.94
C GLY A 111 0.53 -21.69 -9.77
N TYR A 112 -0.76 -21.72 -9.46
CA TYR A 112 -1.56 -20.53 -9.21
C TYR A 112 -0.83 -19.63 -8.18
N ASP A 113 -0.82 -18.32 -8.42
CA ASP A 113 -0.21 -17.34 -7.50
C ASP A 113 -1.07 -17.28 -6.22
N HIS A 114 -0.78 -18.15 -5.25
CA HIS A 114 -1.51 -18.32 -3.98
C HIS A 114 -1.19 -17.24 -2.95
N ARG A 115 -0.83 -16.03 -3.37
CA ARG A 115 -0.36 -14.97 -2.47
C ARG A 115 -1.34 -13.80 -2.47
N PRO A 116 -1.55 -13.15 -1.30
CA PRO A 116 -2.60 -12.16 -1.16
C PRO A 116 -2.32 -10.93 -2.03
N ARG A 117 -3.40 -10.30 -2.49
CA ARG A 117 -3.39 -9.01 -3.17
C ARG A 117 -4.27 -8.04 -2.38
N LEU A 118 -3.68 -6.95 -1.92
CA LEU A 118 -4.42 -5.96 -1.15
C LEU A 118 -4.61 -4.69 -1.96
N GLU A 119 -5.77 -4.08 -1.79
CA GLU A 119 -6.06 -2.75 -2.26
C GLU A 119 -6.35 -1.89 -1.04
N LEU A 120 -5.77 -0.70 -0.98
CA LEU A 120 -6.15 0.30 0.02
C LEU A 120 -6.58 1.56 -0.72
N ARG A 121 -7.70 2.15 -0.34
CA ARG A 121 -8.19 3.40 -0.96
C ARG A 121 -8.53 4.40 0.12
N GLY A 122 -8.16 5.65 -0.11
CA GLY A 122 -8.37 6.67 0.90
C GLY A 122 -7.83 8.03 0.48
N HIS A 123 -7.42 8.79 1.48
CA HIS A 123 -6.89 10.14 1.30
C HIS A 123 -5.86 10.47 2.38
N TRP A 124 -5.06 11.49 2.09
CA TRP A 124 -4.21 12.12 3.09
C TRP A 124 -5.03 12.90 4.11
N GLN A 125 -4.71 12.70 5.38
CA GLN A 125 -5.12 13.54 6.50
C GLN A 125 -3.87 13.79 7.33
N ASN A 126 -3.14 14.86 6.97
CA ASN A 126 -1.79 15.15 7.41
C ASN A 126 -1.44 14.69 8.86
N PRO A 127 -0.37 13.87 9.07
CA PRO A 127 0.52 13.24 8.10
C PRO A 127 0.08 11.82 7.72
N ASN A 128 -1.14 11.45 8.12
CA ASN A 128 -1.65 10.10 8.06
C ASN A 128 -2.35 9.82 6.73
N LEU A 129 -2.48 8.54 6.40
CA LEU A 129 -3.35 8.06 5.34
C LEU A 129 -4.56 7.38 5.97
N VAL A 130 -5.74 7.96 5.76
CA VAL A 130 -7.00 7.36 6.21
C VAL A 130 -7.61 6.62 5.02
N MET A 131 -7.66 5.31 5.13
CA MET A 131 -7.98 4.39 4.04
C MET A 131 -8.91 3.27 4.50
N ASP A 132 -9.40 2.50 3.54
CA ASP A 132 -10.03 1.20 3.75
C ASP A 132 -9.46 0.16 2.78
N ASP A 133 -9.63 -1.12 3.12
CA ASP A 133 -9.13 -2.25 2.35
C ASP A 133 -9.95 -2.58 1.10
N HIS A 134 -11.06 -1.90 0.88
CA HIS A 134 -12.01 -2.19 -0.19
C HIS A 134 -12.36 -3.70 -0.29
N SER A 135 -12.52 -4.35 0.87
CA SER A 135 -12.77 -5.80 1.08
C SER A 135 -11.65 -6.74 0.58
N SER A 136 -10.45 -6.21 0.35
CA SER A 136 -9.32 -7.00 -0.13
C SER A 136 -8.80 -8.00 0.89
N ILE A 137 -8.93 -7.74 2.20
CA ILE A 137 -8.59 -8.71 3.25
C ILE A 137 -9.48 -9.95 3.13
N GLN A 138 -10.81 -9.77 3.15
CA GLN A 138 -11.73 -10.91 3.07
C GLN A 138 -11.62 -11.68 1.75
N ARG A 139 -11.25 -11.03 0.65
CA ARG A 139 -11.01 -11.72 -0.63
C ARG A 139 -9.77 -12.62 -0.61
N ASN A 140 -8.77 -12.28 0.21
CA ASN A 140 -7.45 -12.91 0.13
C ASN A 140 -7.08 -13.73 1.37
N PHE A 141 -7.86 -13.67 2.45
CA PHE A 141 -7.63 -14.44 3.66
C PHE A 141 -8.88 -15.22 4.05
N GLU A 142 -8.67 -16.41 4.60
CA GLU A 142 -9.71 -17.23 5.23
C GLU A 142 -10.07 -16.69 6.61
N PRO A 143 -11.22 -17.11 7.19
CA PRO A 143 -11.61 -16.71 8.53
C PRO A 143 -10.57 -17.02 9.61
N ASP A 144 -9.71 -18.02 9.39
CA ASP A 144 -8.61 -18.39 10.31
C ASP A 144 -7.31 -17.58 10.08
N GLY A 145 -7.34 -16.59 9.18
CA GLY A 145 -6.22 -15.73 8.84
C GLY A 145 -5.21 -16.35 7.87
N THR A 146 -5.44 -17.56 7.35
CA THR A 146 -4.60 -18.14 6.30
C THR A 146 -4.89 -17.51 4.95
N VAL A 147 -3.93 -17.53 4.02
CA VAL A 147 -4.15 -16.99 2.67
C VAL A 147 -5.13 -17.89 1.90
N TYR A 148 -6.16 -17.28 1.32
CA TYR A 148 -7.08 -17.95 0.42
C TYR A 148 -6.32 -18.47 -0.81
N ARG A 149 -6.40 -19.79 -1.05
CA ARG A 149 -5.62 -20.46 -2.10
C ARG A 149 -6.33 -20.54 -3.45
N GLY A 150 -7.65 -20.30 -3.48
CA GLY A 150 -8.37 -20.11 -4.74
C GLY A 150 -7.97 -18.78 -5.38
N GLY A 151 -7.96 -18.70 -6.71
CA GLY A 151 -7.67 -17.44 -7.37
C GLY A 151 -8.66 -16.36 -6.92
N GLY A 152 -8.20 -15.29 -6.26
CA GLY A 152 -9.05 -14.29 -5.61
C GLY A 152 -10.06 -13.54 -6.50
N LYS A 153 -10.09 -13.81 -7.81
CA LYS A 153 -11.13 -13.32 -8.73
C LYS A 153 -12.45 -14.10 -8.61
N GLU A 154 -12.40 -15.35 -8.15
CA GLU A 154 -13.58 -16.24 -8.05
C GLU A 154 -14.31 -16.10 -6.71
N ARG A 155 -13.66 -15.49 -5.71
CA ARG A 155 -14.28 -15.24 -4.41
C ARG A 155 -15.19 -14.01 -4.51
N PRO A 156 -16.50 -14.14 -4.23
CA PRO A 156 -17.42 -13.02 -4.30
C PRO A 156 -16.99 -11.89 -3.36
N TYR A 157 -17.36 -10.66 -3.70
CA TYR A 157 -17.13 -9.52 -2.82
C TYR A 157 -17.89 -9.75 -1.51
N MET A 158 -17.14 -9.94 -0.44
CA MET A 158 -17.71 -10.08 0.89
C MET A 158 -17.88 -8.68 1.48
N ALA A 159 -18.99 -8.42 2.16
CA ALA A 159 -19.43 -7.06 2.50
C ALA A 159 -18.57 -6.33 3.56
N GLU A 160 -17.57 -6.98 4.17
CA GLU A 160 -16.72 -6.30 5.16
C GLU A 160 -15.71 -5.39 4.45
N ILE A 161 -15.74 -4.11 4.83
CA ILE A 161 -14.72 -3.12 4.47
C ILE A 161 -13.98 -2.78 5.76
N VAL A 162 -12.66 -2.97 5.76
CA VAL A 162 -11.81 -2.82 6.94
C VAL A 162 -11.08 -1.49 6.87
N PRO A 163 -11.36 -0.53 7.77
CA PRO A 163 -10.67 0.74 7.80
C PRO A 163 -9.23 0.57 8.30
N VAL A 164 -8.36 1.47 7.84
CA VAL A 164 -6.97 1.58 8.32
C VAL A 164 -6.55 3.03 8.32
N THR A 165 -5.91 3.45 9.40
CA THR A 165 -5.13 4.70 9.42
C THR A 165 -3.67 4.34 9.43
N ILE A 166 -2.95 4.68 8.35
CA ILE A 166 -1.51 4.47 8.26
C ILE A 166 -0.83 5.74 8.74
N GLN A 167 -0.10 5.61 9.84
CA GLN A 167 0.64 6.70 10.47
C GLN A 167 2.12 6.63 10.04
N PRO A 168 2.84 7.76 9.96
CA PRO A 168 4.27 7.74 9.71
C PRO A 168 4.99 6.79 10.68
N GLY A 169 5.84 5.92 10.15
CA GLY A 169 6.41 4.83 10.92
C GLY A 169 7.46 4.03 10.16
N SER A 170 8.31 3.36 10.90
CA SER A 170 9.41 2.55 10.40
C SER A 170 9.03 1.08 10.20
N TYR A 171 9.85 0.36 9.46
CA TYR A 171 9.71 -1.09 9.35
C TYR A 171 9.89 -1.80 10.71
N SER A 172 10.69 -1.25 11.62
CA SER A 172 10.79 -1.77 12.99
C SER A 172 9.50 -1.61 13.78
N ASP A 173 8.76 -0.50 13.60
CA ASP A 173 7.45 -0.31 14.24
C ASP A 173 6.44 -1.33 13.74
N PHE A 174 6.48 -1.64 12.44
CA PHE A 174 5.71 -2.73 11.85
C PHE A 174 6.06 -4.09 12.45
N GLN A 175 7.34 -4.41 12.59
CA GLN A 175 7.77 -5.67 13.20
C GLN A 175 7.33 -5.78 14.67
N ALA A 176 7.40 -4.69 15.41
CA ALA A 176 6.91 -4.63 16.79
C ALA A 176 5.40 -4.84 16.85
N ALA A 177 4.63 -4.14 16.02
CA ALA A 177 3.18 -4.27 15.94
C ALA A 177 2.72 -5.66 15.47
N CYS A 178 3.48 -6.29 14.56
CA CYS A 178 3.21 -7.65 14.10
C CYS A 178 3.42 -8.70 15.20
N LYS A 179 4.37 -8.48 16.12
CA LYS A 179 4.63 -9.37 17.27
C LYS A 179 3.71 -9.09 18.47
N GLY A 180 3.12 -7.91 18.53
CA GLY A 180 2.23 -7.52 19.63
C GLY A 180 0.90 -8.27 19.60
N PRO A 181 0.25 -8.46 20.77
CA PRO A 181 -1.09 -9.05 20.88
C PRO A 181 -2.13 -8.22 20.11
#